data_AF-A0A7W9UHN8-F1
#
_entry.id   AF-A0A7W9UHN8-F1
#
_cell.length_a   1.000
_cell.length_b   1.000
_cell.length_c   1.000
_cell.angle_alpha   90.00
_cell.angle_beta   90.00
_cell.angle_gamma   90.00
#
_symmetry.space_group_name_H-M   'P 1'
#
loop_
_entity.id
_entity.type
_entity.pdbx_description
1 polymer ?
#
loop_
_entity_poly.entity_id
_entity_poly.type
_entity_poly.pdbx_seq_one_letter_code
_entity_poly.pdbx_strand_id
1 'polypeptide(L)'
;MLLAILEPIFDDLNEVVAGLPEVTYGPEGIREVLRRQLHALLRHRTAGAMCVRDTVAIINAIDNRYPDMIEMHRQLSTWLAGPDPSAEHRLRASAALEVLGTALWSDEMNPDTGDELIERVLLDAALGVLGAGAERQAPPARVEVVAGSGRAHQR
;
A
#
# COMPACT_ATOMS: atom_id res chain seq x y z
N MET A 1 -26.02 14.11 6.79
CA MET A 1 -25.34 15.06 5.88
C MET A 1 -23.86 14.73 5.72
N LEU A 2 -23.09 14.55 6.80
CA LEU A 2 -21.67 14.19 6.70
C LEU A 2 -21.44 12.85 5.99
N LEU A 3 -22.30 11.86 6.24
CA LEU A 3 -22.24 10.55 5.57
C LEU A 3 -22.32 10.67 4.04
N ALA A 4 -23.18 11.56 3.52
CA ALA A 4 -23.35 11.77 2.08
C ALA A 4 -22.10 12.37 1.39
N ILE A 5 -21.17 12.94 2.17
CA ILE A 5 -19.87 13.42 1.68
C ILE A 5 -18.85 12.27 1.66
N LEU A 6 -18.98 11.30 2.57
CA LEU A 6 -18.07 10.15 2.70
C LEU A 6 -18.48 8.96 1.84
N GLU A 7 -19.77 8.78 1.57
CA GLU A 7 -20.34 7.73 0.71
C GLU A 7 -19.60 7.62 -0.63
N PRO A 8 -19.38 8.71 -1.40
CA PRO A 8 -18.63 8.65 -2.64
C PRO A 8 -17.21 8.11 -2.50
N ILE A 9 -16.56 8.33 -1.34
CA ILE A 9 -15.24 7.79 -1.06
C ILE A 9 -15.32 6.27 -0.98
N PHE A 10 -16.28 5.75 -0.20
CA PHE A 10 -16.47 4.32 -0.04
C PHE A 10 -16.90 3.63 -1.34
N ASP A 11 -17.73 4.28 -2.15
CA ASP A 11 -18.17 3.74 -3.43
C ASP A 11 -16.98 3.58 -4.39
N ASP A 12 -16.17 4.63 -4.54
CA ASP A 12 -14.95 4.59 -5.36
C ASP A 12 -13.93 3.54 -4.89
N LEU A 13 -13.78 3.37 -3.56
CA LEU A 13 -12.91 2.34 -3.01
C LEU A 13 -13.47 0.92 -3.23
N ASN A 14 -14.79 0.75 -3.15
CA ASN A 14 -15.45 -0.52 -3.45
C ASN A 14 -15.29 -0.90 -4.93
N GLU A 15 -15.33 0.07 -5.84
CA GLU A 15 -15.11 -0.19 -7.27
C GLU A 15 -13.73 -0.80 -7.54
N VAL A 16 -12.69 -0.38 -6.80
CA VAL A 16 -11.35 -0.97 -6.91
C VAL A 16 -11.37 -2.45 -6.51
N VAL A 17 -12.04 -2.77 -5.40
CA VAL A 17 -12.17 -4.14 -4.91
C VAL A 17 -13.01 -4.99 -5.87
N ALA A 18 -14.12 -4.45 -6.37
CA ALA A 18 -14.99 -5.12 -7.34
C ALA A 18 -14.27 -5.43 -8.66
N GLY A 19 -13.28 -4.60 -9.05
CA GLY A 19 -12.47 -4.80 -10.25
C GLY A 19 -11.31 -5.78 -10.11
N LEU A 20 -11.01 -6.30 -8.90
CA LEU A 20 -9.90 -7.25 -8.68
C LEU A 20 -9.95 -8.51 -9.55
N PRO A 21 -11.12 -9.14 -9.80
CA PRO A 21 -11.20 -10.32 -10.67
C PRO A 21 -10.75 -10.09 -12.11
N GLU A 22 -10.75 -8.83 -12.57
CA GLU A 22 -10.33 -8.46 -13.94
C GLU A 22 -8.81 -8.28 -14.06
N VAL A 23 -8.10 -8.20 -12.94
CA VAL A 23 -6.66 -7.97 -12.92
C VAL A 23 -5.91 -9.27 -12.69
N THR A 24 -5.02 -9.60 -13.61
CA THR A 24 -4.12 -10.75 -13.44
C THR A 24 -3.09 -10.45 -12.35
N TYR A 25 -3.00 -11.31 -11.34
CA TYR A 25 -2.02 -11.17 -10.28
C TYR A 25 -0.58 -11.28 -10.81
N GLY A 26 0.29 -10.38 -10.38
CA GLY A 26 1.68 -10.27 -10.80
C GLY A 26 2.19 -8.83 -10.63
N PRO A 27 3.47 -8.53 -10.91
CA PRO A 27 4.04 -7.21 -10.66
C PRO A 27 3.26 -6.06 -11.32
N GLU A 28 2.86 -6.23 -12.58
CA GLU A 28 2.06 -5.23 -13.31
C GLU A 28 0.64 -5.10 -12.76
N GLY A 29 0.00 -6.22 -12.42
CA GLY A 29 -1.33 -6.23 -11.81
C GLY A 29 -1.35 -5.57 -10.44
N ILE A 30 -0.33 -5.83 -9.62
CA ILE A 30 -0.15 -5.18 -8.32
C ILE A 30 0.00 -3.67 -8.50
N ARG A 31 0.87 -3.23 -9.41
CA ARG A 31 1.06 -1.80 -9.69
C ARG A 31 -0.25 -1.15 -10.16
N GLU A 32 -1.00 -1.84 -11.01
CA GLU A 32 -2.28 -1.35 -11.50
C GLU A 32 -3.32 -1.22 -10.39
N VAL A 33 -3.46 -2.22 -9.51
CA VAL A 33 -4.40 -2.17 -8.38
C VAL A 33 -4.03 -1.04 -7.41
N LEU A 34 -2.75 -0.90 -7.05
CA LEU A 34 -2.28 0.18 -6.19
C LEU A 34 -2.52 1.56 -6.83
N ARG A 35 -2.33 1.68 -8.16
CA ARG A 35 -2.64 2.91 -8.89
C ARG A 35 -4.13 3.25 -8.84
N ARG A 36 -5.01 2.27 -9.10
CA ARG A 36 -6.47 2.45 -9.03
C ARG A 36 -6.91 2.91 -7.63
N GLN A 37 -6.39 2.25 -6.60
CA GLN A 37 -6.62 2.61 -5.21
C GLN A 37 -6.16 4.04 -4.91
N LEU A 38 -4.95 4.41 -5.34
CA LEU A 38 -4.39 5.73 -5.12
C LEU A 38 -5.18 6.83 -5.85
N HIS A 39 -5.60 6.57 -7.09
CA HIS A 39 -6.46 7.49 -7.84
C HIS A 39 -7.82 7.68 -7.19
N ALA A 40 -8.42 6.61 -6.65
CA ALA A 40 -9.65 6.72 -5.87
C ALA A 40 -9.48 7.62 -4.65
N LEU A 41 -8.38 7.46 -3.89
CA LEU A 41 -8.10 8.31 -2.74
C LEU A 41 -7.85 9.78 -3.12
N LEU A 42 -7.12 10.03 -4.21
CA LEU A 42 -6.81 11.39 -4.68
C LEU A 42 -8.05 12.17 -5.11
N ARG A 43 -9.05 11.52 -5.72
CA ARG A 43 -10.34 12.16 -6.07
C ARG A 43 -11.05 12.75 -4.86
N HIS A 44 -10.79 12.22 -3.67
CA HIS A 44 -11.44 12.60 -2.42
C HIS A 44 -10.51 13.32 -1.44
N ARG A 45 -9.33 13.77 -1.89
CA ARG A 45 -8.30 14.43 -1.06
C ARG A 45 -8.85 15.64 -0.28
N THR A 46 -9.69 16.46 -0.91
CA THR A 46 -10.33 17.60 -0.23
C THR A 46 -11.30 17.14 0.87
N ALA A 47 -12.04 16.06 0.64
CA ALA A 47 -12.94 15.49 1.64
C ALA A 47 -12.14 14.86 2.80
N GLY A 48 -11.05 14.17 2.50
CA GLY A 48 -10.12 13.64 3.51
C GLY A 48 -9.50 14.74 4.38
N ALA A 49 -9.09 15.88 3.81
CA ALA A 49 -8.59 17.01 4.58
C ALA A 49 -9.63 17.57 5.58
N MET A 50 -10.90 17.65 5.17
CA MET A 50 -11.99 18.03 6.09
C MET A 50 -12.15 17.02 7.23
N CYS A 51 -11.91 15.73 6.96
CA CYS A 51 -12.04 14.69 7.97
C CYS A 51 -11.05 14.86 9.14
N VAL A 52 -9.84 15.39 8.90
CA VAL A 52 -8.85 15.66 9.96
C VAL A 52 -9.40 16.67 10.96
N ARG A 53 -9.98 17.74 10.42
CA ARG A 53 -10.39 18.92 11.19
C ARG A 53 -11.57 18.62 12.11
N ASP A 54 -12.44 17.69 11.70
CA ASP A 54 -13.65 17.28 12.44
C ASP A 54 -13.66 15.78 12.82
N THR A 55 -12.50 15.24 13.22
CA THR A 55 -12.27 13.80 13.48
C THR A 55 -13.38 13.13 14.33
N VAL A 56 -13.87 13.77 15.39
CA VAL A 56 -14.93 13.19 16.26
C VAL A 56 -16.26 13.04 15.52
N ALA A 57 -16.65 14.04 14.72
CA ALA A 57 -17.89 14.00 13.94
C ALA A 57 -17.80 12.93 12.84
N ILE A 58 -16.61 12.76 12.27
CA ILE A 58 -16.32 11.77 11.24
C ILE A 58 -16.40 10.35 11.82
N ILE A 59 -15.73 10.08 12.94
CA ILE A 59 -15.80 8.76 13.60
C ILE A 59 -17.26 8.39 13.91
N ASN A 60 -18.05 9.33 14.46
CA ASN A 60 -19.46 9.08 14.76
C ASN A 60 -20.31 8.85 13.50
N ALA A 61 -19.96 9.46 12.37
CA ALA A 61 -20.65 9.24 11.11
C ALA A 61 -20.30 7.87 10.50
N ILE A 62 -19.05 7.44 10.60
CA ILE A 62 -18.57 6.20 9.96
C ILE A 62 -18.91 4.95 10.81
N ASP A 63 -19.36 5.06 12.06
CA ASP A 63 -19.60 3.91 12.96
C ASP A 63 -20.32 2.72 12.29
N ASN A 64 -21.42 2.98 11.57
CA ASN A 64 -22.18 1.94 10.85
C ASN A 64 -21.48 1.40 9.58
N ARG A 65 -20.50 2.13 9.03
CA ARG A 65 -19.74 1.81 7.80
C ARG A 65 -18.33 1.29 8.09
N TYR A 66 -17.88 1.39 9.34
CA TYR A 66 -16.57 0.91 9.76
C TYR A 66 -16.35 -0.59 9.44
N PRO A 67 -17.33 -1.49 9.64
CA PRO A 67 -17.19 -2.89 9.23
C PRO A 67 -16.94 -3.06 7.72
N ASP A 68 -17.63 -2.29 6.89
CA ASP A 68 -17.46 -2.33 5.43
C ASP A 68 -16.08 -1.83 5.02
N MET A 69 -15.58 -0.79 5.70
CA MET A 69 -14.25 -0.23 5.47
C MET A 69 -13.15 -1.23 5.80
N ILE A 70 -13.28 -1.93 6.93
CA ILE A 70 -12.38 -3.01 7.32
C ILE A 70 -12.44 -4.17 6.33
N GLU A 71 -13.63 -4.56 5.87
CA GLU A 71 -13.77 -5.66 4.93
C GLU A 71 -13.17 -5.32 3.55
N MET A 72 -13.37 -4.11 3.03
CA MET A 72 -12.70 -3.64 1.82
C MET A 72 -11.17 -3.70 1.94
N HIS A 73 -10.63 -3.14 3.03
CA HIS A 73 -9.18 -3.19 3.29
C HIS A 73 -8.69 -4.64 3.36
N ARG A 74 -9.44 -5.53 4.02
CA ARG A 74 -9.11 -6.96 4.14
C ARG A 74 -9.10 -7.66 2.78
N GLN A 75 -10.08 -7.41 1.92
CA GLN A 75 -10.14 -8.00 0.59
C GLN A 75 -8.96 -7.54 -0.29
N LEU A 76 -8.70 -6.24 -0.31
CA LEU A 76 -7.62 -5.65 -1.10
C LEU A 76 -6.23 -6.12 -0.62
N SER A 77 -5.99 -6.09 0.69
CA SER A 77 -4.75 -6.60 1.30
C SER A 77 -4.55 -8.10 1.10
N THR A 78 -5.63 -8.89 1.15
CA THR A 78 -5.57 -10.33 0.87
C THR A 78 -5.16 -10.58 -0.58
N TRP A 79 -5.74 -9.85 -1.53
CA TRP A 79 -5.36 -9.97 -2.94
C TRP A 79 -3.89 -9.54 -3.17
N LEU A 80 -3.47 -8.42 -2.58
CA LEU A 80 -2.10 -7.90 -2.70
C LEU A 80 -1.04 -8.82 -2.06
N ALA A 81 -1.40 -9.58 -1.03
CA ALA A 81 -0.49 -10.52 -0.39
C ALA A 81 -0.17 -11.74 -1.29
N GLY A 82 -1.00 -11.99 -2.31
CA GLY A 82 -0.81 -13.06 -3.27
C GLY A 82 -1.32 -14.43 -2.82
N PRO A 83 -1.13 -15.48 -3.65
CA PRO A 83 -1.56 -16.83 -3.33
C PRO A 83 -0.70 -17.42 -2.19
N ASP A 84 -1.36 -18.02 -1.21
CA ASP A 84 -0.74 -18.62 0.00
C ASP A 84 0.26 -17.69 0.74
N PRO A 85 -0.20 -16.54 1.25
CA PRO A 85 0.70 -15.55 1.81
C PRO A 85 1.20 -15.96 3.20
N SER A 86 2.47 -15.62 3.49
CA SER A 86 2.98 -15.65 4.86
C SER A 86 2.35 -14.53 5.70
N ALA A 87 2.52 -14.59 7.03
CA ALA A 87 2.09 -13.48 7.89
C ALA A 87 2.80 -12.16 7.54
N GLU A 88 4.06 -12.25 7.11
CA GLU A 88 4.86 -11.10 6.65
C GLU A 88 4.30 -10.49 5.37
N HIS A 89 3.90 -11.32 4.38
CA HIS A 89 3.26 -10.83 3.15
C HIS A 89 1.92 -10.13 3.45
N ARG A 90 1.09 -10.70 4.33
CA ARG A 90 -0.16 -10.06 4.75
C ARG A 90 0.07 -8.71 5.42
N LEU A 91 1.03 -8.63 6.35
CA LEU A 91 1.32 -7.38 7.05
C LEU A 91 1.88 -6.31 6.12
N ARG A 92 2.75 -6.69 5.18
CA ARG A 92 3.24 -5.78 4.12
C ARG A 92 2.11 -5.28 3.23
N ALA A 93 1.18 -6.16 2.85
CA ALA A 93 0.03 -5.78 2.03
C ALA A 93 -0.85 -4.73 2.73
N SER A 94 -1.20 -4.94 4.01
CA SER A 94 -1.90 -3.93 4.80
C SER A 94 -1.11 -2.64 4.92
N ALA A 95 0.19 -2.71 5.24
CA ALA A 95 1.03 -1.53 5.37
C ALA A 95 1.15 -0.73 4.07
N ALA A 96 1.19 -1.38 2.91
CA ALA A 96 1.21 -0.71 1.62
C ALA A 96 -0.08 0.09 1.37
N LEU A 97 -1.24 -0.44 1.80
CA LEU A 97 -2.51 0.30 1.73
C LEU A 97 -2.54 1.51 2.66
N GLU A 98 -1.97 1.40 3.86
CA GLU A 98 -1.84 2.54 4.79
C GLU A 98 -0.94 3.65 4.21
N VAL A 99 0.13 3.27 3.49
CA VAL A 99 0.96 4.24 2.75
C VAL A 99 0.12 5.01 1.74
N LEU A 100 -0.70 4.32 0.94
CA LEU A 100 -1.59 4.97 -0.02
C LEU A 100 -2.63 5.85 0.68
N GLY A 101 -3.13 5.44 1.85
CA GLY A 101 -4.07 6.19 2.68
C GLY A 101 -3.60 7.62 3.01
N THR A 102 -2.28 7.87 3.01
CA THR A 102 -1.69 9.21 3.13
C THR A 102 -2.25 10.20 2.10
N ALA A 103 -2.66 9.72 0.92
CA ALA A 103 -3.25 10.56 -0.13
C ALA A 103 -4.47 11.36 0.37
N LEU A 104 -5.34 10.77 1.19
CA LEU A 104 -6.54 11.45 1.71
C LEU A 104 -6.22 12.67 2.59
N TRP A 105 -5.08 12.65 3.27
CA TRP A 105 -4.69 13.67 4.25
C TRP A 105 -3.58 14.60 3.71
N SER A 106 -3.13 14.35 2.48
CA SER A 106 -1.93 14.97 1.93
C SER A 106 -2.06 16.48 1.74
N ASP A 107 -3.26 17.04 1.55
CA ASP A 107 -3.49 18.49 1.54
C ASP A 107 -3.15 19.15 2.89
N GLU A 108 -3.43 18.46 4.00
CA GLU A 108 -3.18 18.98 5.34
C GLU A 108 -1.72 18.77 5.75
N MET A 109 -1.13 17.63 5.37
CA MET A 109 0.24 17.28 5.78
C MET A 109 1.32 17.90 4.87
N ASN A 110 1.04 18.05 3.58
CA ASN A 110 1.97 18.51 2.55
C ASN A 110 1.26 19.47 1.59
N PRO A 111 0.88 20.68 2.05
CA PRO A 111 0.17 21.66 1.22
C PRO A 111 0.97 21.99 -0.05
N ASP A 112 0.26 22.38 -1.11
CA ASP A 112 0.81 22.74 -2.44
C ASP A 112 1.49 21.60 -3.21
N THR A 113 1.47 20.37 -2.68
CA THR A 113 1.99 19.21 -3.39
C THR A 113 1.00 18.78 -4.48
N GLY A 114 1.43 18.83 -5.74
CA GLY A 114 0.62 18.41 -6.88
C GLY A 114 0.40 16.90 -6.96
N ASP A 115 -0.72 16.50 -7.54
CA ASP A 115 -1.17 15.10 -7.59
C ASP A 115 -0.17 14.16 -8.28
N GLU A 116 0.51 14.61 -9.33
CA GLU A 116 1.54 13.81 -10.02
C GLU A 116 2.70 13.41 -9.11
N LEU A 117 3.11 14.32 -8.22
CA LEU A 117 4.19 14.06 -7.26
C LEU A 117 3.72 13.09 -6.18
N ILE A 118 2.50 13.27 -5.68
CA ILE A 118 1.89 12.40 -4.66
C ILE A 118 1.70 11.00 -5.21
N GLU A 119 1.13 10.89 -6.42
CA GLU A 119 0.90 9.63 -7.09
C GLU A 119 2.21 8.84 -7.19
N ARG A 120 3.25 9.46 -7.77
CA ARG A 120 4.54 8.82 -7.96
C ARG A 120 5.14 8.36 -6.63
N VAL A 121 5.22 9.25 -5.64
CA VAL A 121 5.89 8.98 -4.36
C VAL A 121 5.16 7.91 -3.57
N LEU A 122 3.84 7.99 -3.43
CA LEU A 122 3.07 7.03 -2.64
C LEU A 122 2.99 5.67 -3.34
N LEU A 123 2.87 5.64 -4.67
CA LEU A 123 2.91 4.37 -5.42
C LEU A 123 4.26 3.68 -5.27
N ASP A 124 5.37 4.40 -5.45
CA ASP A 124 6.71 3.84 -5.30
C ASP A 124 6.98 3.38 -3.86
N ALA A 125 6.51 4.13 -2.86
CA ALA A 125 6.62 3.74 -1.45
C ALA A 125 5.80 2.47 -1.13
N ALA A 126 4.55 2.38 -1.60
CA ALA A 126 3.70 1.21 -1.39
C ALA A 126 4.29 -0.05 -2.04
N LEU A 127 4.79 0.06 -3.27
CA LEU A 127 5.52 -1.02 -3.95
C LEU A 127 6.79 -1.43 -3.19
N GLY A 128 7.51 -0.46 -2.63
CA GLY A 128 8.67 -0.70 -1.76
C GLY A 128 8.29 -1.52 -0.52
N VAL A 129 7.19 -1.16 0.16
CA VAL A 129 6.67 -1.88 1.34
C VAL A 129 6.29 -3.33 1.01
N LEU A 130 5.69 -3.57 -0.17
CA LEU A 130 5.39 -4.93 -0.64
C LEU A 130 6.63 -5.78 -0.90
N GLY A 131 7.83 -5.19 -0.93
CA GLY A 131 9.07 -5.89 -1.26
C GLY A 131 9.32 -6.01 -2.76
N ALA A 132 8.51 -5.36 -3.61
CA ALA A 132 8.76 -5.30 -5.06
C ALA A 132 10.05 -4.53 -5.43
N GLY A 133 10.70 -3.89 -4.44
CA GLY A 133 12.04 -3.30 -4.55
C GLY A 133 13.20 -4.15 -4.00
N ALA A 134 12.91 -5.32 -3.39
CA ALA A 134 13.87 -6.09 -2.58
C ALA A 134 14.61 -7.21 -3.33
N GLU A 135 14.33 -7.46 -4.61
CA GLU A 135 15.15 -8.38 -5.43
C GLU A 135 16.58 -7.85 -5.69
N ARG A 136 16.91 -6.63 -5.26
CA ARG A 136 18.27 -6.04 -5.40
C ARG A 136 19.28 -6.43 -4.32
N GLN A 137 18.91 -7.24 -3.32
CA GLN A 137 19.85 -7.72 -2.31
C GLN A 137 19.79 -9.24 -2.19
N ALA A 138 20.29 -9.92 -3.23
CA ALA A 138 20.84 -11.26 -3.03
C ALA A 138 21.97 -11.15 -1.99
N PRO A 139 21.98 -11.97 -0.92
CA PRO A 139 23.06 -11.95 0.06
C PRO A 139 24.40 -12.24 -0.62
N PRO A 140 25.51 -11.57 -0.25
CA PRO A 140 26.80 -11.89 -0.83
C PRO A 140 27.09 -13.36 -0.58
N ALA A 141 27.40 -14.09 -1.66
CA ALA A 141 27.82 -15.48 -1.57
C ALA A 141 28.91 -15.61 -0.50
N ARG A 142 28.69 -16.47 0.49
CA ARG A 142 29.70 -16.76 1.51
C ARG A 142 30.97 -17.18 0.79
N VAL A 143 32.01 -16.37 0.90
CA VAL A 143 33.35 -16.76 0.47
C VAL A 143 33.79 -17.87 1.43
N GLU A 144 33.71 -19.12 0.97
CA GLU A 144 34.39 -20.22 1.63
C GLU A 144 35.89 -19.93 1.56
N VAL A 145 36.47 -19.53 2.70
CA VAL A 145 37.91 -19.45 2.86
C VAL A 145 38.45 -20.87 2.76
N VAL A 146 38.91 -21.25 1.57
CA VAL A 146 39.68 -22.48 1.37
C VAL A 146 40.96 -22.33 2.19
N ALA A 147 41.02 -23.05 3.32
CA ALA A 147 42.22 -23.17 4.13
C ALA A 147 43.32 -23.81 3.27
N GLY A 148 44.20 -22.98 2.71
CA GLY A 148 45.36 -23.39 1.96
C GLY A 148 46.33 -24.16 2.86
N SER A 149 46.34 -25.48 2.68
CA SER A 149 47.35 -26.40 3.20
C SER A 149 48.71 -26.06 2.59
N GLY A 150 49.57 -25.37 3.34
CA GLY A 150 50.98 -25.15 3.00
C GLY A 150 51.86 -26.15 3.75
N ARG A 151 52.16 -27.28 3.11
CA ARG A 151 53.16 -28.26 3.59
C ARG A 151 54.58 -27.70 3.52
N ALA A 152 55.34 -28.06 4.55
CA ALA A 152 56.79 -28.21 4.63
C ALA A 152 57.56 -28.40 3.30
N HIS A 153 58.60 -27.60 3.08
CA HIS A 153 59.94 -28.07 2.66
C HIS A 153 61.02 -26.97 2.67
N GLN A 154 62.16 -27.28 3.33
CA GLN A 154 63.56 -26.89 3.06
C GLN A 154 63.90 -25.37 2.96
N ARG A 155 64.91 -24.84 3.65
CA ARG A 155 66.32 -25.27 3.77
C ARG A 155 66.95 -24.75 5.06
#